data_AF-A0AAU9JQY5-F1
#
_entry.id   AF-A0AAU9JQY5-F1
#
_cell.length_a   1.000
_cell.length_b   1.000
_cell.length_c   1.000
_cell.angle_alpha   90.00
_cell.angle_beta   90.00
_cell.angle_gamma   90.00
#
_symmetry.space_group_name_H-M   'P 1'
#
loop_
_entity.id
_entity.type
_entity.pdbx_description
1 polymer ?
#
loop_
_entity_poly.entity_id
_entity_poly.type
_entity_poly.pdbx_seq_one_letter_code
_entity_poly.pdbx_strand_id
1 'polypeptide(L)'
;MGIPPPHCIWRRIVKNYFKKALPSTLDETVIAGEKLEKSWEKYGMDAYESRLAEEEYMQSIEQDMILHKFLKRFSYKKYVNGFLVHAGTKYDNRGHDRLKTHFVPTTPKFRLEGIQLESWKKNKVL
;
A
#
# COMPACT_ATOMS: atom_id res chain seq x y z
N MET A 1 -7.42 27.89 -9.87
CA MET A 1 -6.55 27.33 -8.82
C MET A 1 -5.31 26.74 -9.50
N GLY A 2 -4.09 27.03 -9.04
CA GLY A 2 -2.85 26.55 -9.66
C GLY A 2 -2.55 25.07 -9.39
N ILE A 3 -1.69 24.46 -10.21
CA ILE A 3 -1.25 23.06 -10.06
C ILE A 3 -0.47 22.93 -8.73
N PRO A 4 -0.79 21.94 -7.88
CA PRO A 4 -0.09 21.76 -6.61
C PRO A 4 1.37 21.35 -6.82
N PRO A 5 2.27 21.65 -5.86
CA PRO A 5 3.66 21.25 -5.93
C PRO A 5 3.86 19.73 -6.08
N PRO A 6 4.90 19.26 -6.80
CA PRO A 6 5.13 17.84 -7.06
C PRO A 6 5.17 16.94 -5.82
N HIS A 7 5.70 17.43 -4.69
CA HIS A 7 5.77 16.64 -3.44
C HIS A 7 4.38 16.34 -2.86
N CYS A 8 3.42 17.25 -3.00
CA CYS A 8 2.03 17.01 -2.60
C CYS A 8 1.36 15.96 -3.49
N ILE A 9 1.66 16.00 -4.80
CA ILE A 9 1.15 15.04 -5.77
C ILE A 9 1.68 13.64 -5.45
N TRP A 10 3.00 13.50 -5.24
CA TRP A 10 3.62 12.22 -4.92
C TRP A 10 3.13 11.62 -3.60
N ARG A 11 3.02 12.44 -2.53
CA ARG A 11 2.40 12.01 -1.26
C ARG A 11 1.01 11.42 -1.48
N ARG A 12 0.20 12.04 -2.35
CA ARG A 12 -1.15 11.57 -2.68
C ARG A 12 -1.13 10.25 -3.45
N ILE A 13 -0.28 10.13 -4.47
CA ILE A 13 -0.14 8.91 -5.28
C ILE A 13 0.29 7.74 -4.41
N VAL A 14 1.36 7.91 -3.62
CA VAL A 14 1.92 6.86 -2.79
C VAL A 14 0.92 6.40 -1.72
N LYS A 15 0.22 7.35 -1.06
CA LYS A 15 -0.86 7.00 -0.13
C LYS A 15 -1.97 6.18 -0.81
N ASN A 16 -2.35 6.54 -2.03
CA ASN A 16 -3.40 5.84 -2.77
C ASN A 16 -2.97 4.46 -3.25
N TYR A 17 -1.75 4.32 -3.76
CA TYR A 17 -1.18 3.05 -4.19
C TYR A 17 -1.22 2.05 -3.04
N PHE A 18 -0.66 2.42 -1.89
CA PHE A 18 -0.60 1.50 -0.76
C PHE A 18 -1.95 1.27 -0.07
N LYS A 19 -2.87 2.23 -0.11
CA LYS A 19 -4.26 1.97 0.32
C LYS A 19 -4.90 0.84 -0.50
N LYS A 20 -4.53 0.71 -1.78
CA LYS A 20 -5.01 -0.37 -2.65
C LYS A 20 -4.21 -1.66 -2.49
N ALA A 21 -2.93 -1.57 -2.16
CA ALA A 21 -2.05 -2.73 -2.02
C ALA A 21 -2.17 -3.43 -0.66
N LEU A 22 -2.61 -2.73 0.38
CA LEU A 22 -2.84 -3.34 1.69
C LEU A 22 -4.08 -4.24 1.62
N PRO A 23 -3.97 -5.52 2.03
CA PRO A 23 -5.11 -6.40 2.11
C PRO A 23 -6.10 -5.81 3.13
N SER A 24 -7.36 -5.67 2.72
CA SER A 24 -8.43 -5.28 3.62
C SER A 24 -8.87 -6.44 4.51
N THR A 25 -8.74 -7.66 4.00
CA THR A 25 -9.23 -8.91 4.61
C THR A 25 -8.22 -10.01 4.27
N LEU A 26 -8.05 -10.98 5.16
CA LEU A 26 -7.26 -12.18 4.90
C LEU A 26 -7.93 -13.04 3.82
N ASP A 27 -7.14 -13.72 2.98
CA ASP A 27 -7.69 -14.63 1.97
C ASP A 27 -8.39 -15.83 2.64
N GLU A 28 -7.91 -16.25 3.81
CA GLU A 28 -8.52 -17.34 4.58
C GLU A 28 -9.95 -17.02 5.02
N THR A 29 -10.25 -15.76 5.39
CA THR A 29 -11.60 -15.37 5.81
C THR A 29 -12.58 -15.38 4.65
N VAL A 30 -12.12 -15.00 3.46
CA VAL A 30 -12.93 -15.06 2.24
C VAL A 30 -13.27 -16.51 1.91
N ILE A 31 -12.28 -17.41 1.93
CA ILE A 31 -12.48 -18.84 1.65
C ILE A 31 -13.41 -19.48 2.68
N ALA A 32 -13.24 -19.17 3.97
CA ALA A 32 -14.12 -19.69 5.01
C ALA A 32 -15.57 -19.19 4.85
N GLY A 33 -15.74 -17.93 4.44
CA GLY A 33 -17.06 -17.37 4.13
C GLY A 33 -17.75 -18.07 2.96
N GLU A 34 -17.03 -18.31 1.86
CA GLU A 34 -17.57 -19.07 0.72
C GLU A 34 -17.92 -20.52 1.10
N LYS A 35 -17.13 -21.15 1.97
CA LYS A 35 -17.39 -22.51 2.46
C LYS A 35 -18.66 -22.55 3.32
N LEU A 36 -18.86 -21.55 4.16
CA LEU A 36 -20.07 -21.39 4.97
C LEU A 36 -21.31 -21.20 4.10
N GLU A 37 -21.26 -20.31 3.11
CA GLU A 37 -22.35 -20.06 2.18
C GLU A 37 -22.75 -21.34 1.42
N LYS A 38 -21.77 -22.06 0.87
CA LYS A 38 -21.99 -23.36 0.21
C LYS A 38 -22.58 -24.42 1.14
N SER A 39 -22.19 -24.42 2.43
CA SER A 39 -22.73 -25.34 3.41
C SER A 39 -24.20 -25.04 3.71
N TRP A 40 -24.54 -23.76 3.90
CA TRP A 40 -25.91 -23.30 4.09
C TRP A 40 -26.81 -23.62 2.91
N GLU A 41 -26.33 -23.44 1.68
CA GLU A 41 -27.09 -23.79 0.47
C GLU A 41 -27.35 -25.30 0.35
N LYS A 42 -26.38 -26.13 0.73
CA LYS A 42 -26.44 -27.58 0.52
C LYS A 42 -27.18 -28.32 1.63
N TYR A 43 -26.95 -27.96 2.89
CA TYR A 43 -27.43 -28.70 4.05
C TYR A 43 -28.48 -27.93 4.86
N GLY A 44 -28.62 -26.61 4.63
CA GLY A 44 -29.43 -25.72 5.45
C GLY A 44 -28.65 -25.16 6.65
N MET A 45 -29.12 -24.04 7.20
CA MET A 45 -28.42 -23.33 8.28
C MET A 45 -28.29 -24.15 9.57
N ASP A 46 -29.31 -24.93 9.92
CA ASP A 46 -29.34 -25.67 11.20
C ASP A 46 -28.54 -26.98 11.19
N ALA A 47 -28.02 -27.39 10.04
CA ALA A 47 -27.25 -28.62 9.88
C ALA A 47 -25.93 -28.57 10.67
N TYR A 48 -25.46 -29.73 11.13
CA TYR A 48 -24.24 -29.83 11.92
C TYR A 48 -23.01 -29.37 11.12
N GLU A 49 -22.96 -29.72 9.83
CA GLU A 49 -21.92 -29.33 8.89
C GLU A 49 -21.85 -27.81 8.70
N SER A 50 -23.01 -27.14 8.70
CA SER A 50 -23.12 -25.68 8.63
C SER A 50 -22.59 -25.00 9.88
N ARG A 51 -22.83 -25.57 11.07
CA ARG A 51 -22.28 -25.05 12.33
C ARG A 51 -20.75 -25.18 12.39
N LEU A 52 -20.20 -26.29 11.91
CA LEU A 52 -18.74 -26.45 11.82
C LEU A 52 -18.11 -25.41 10.90
N ALA A 53 -18.72 -25.17 9.74
CA ALA A 53 -18.26 -24.12 8.82
C ALA A 53 -18.41 -22.70 9.43
N GLU A 54 -19.43 -22.49 10.25
CA GLU A 54 -19.65 -21.22 10.96
C GLU A 54 -18.57 -21.00 12.02
N GLU A 55 -18.21 -22.02 12.79
CA GLU A 55 -17.11 -21.96 13.77
C GLU A 55 -15.77 -21.63 13.08
N GLU A 56 -15.46 -22.29 11.96
CA GLU A 56 -14.27 -21.99 11.15
C GLU A 56 -14.27 -20.54 10.65
N TYR A 57 -15.41 -20.05 10.14
CA TYR A 57 -15.54 -18.67 9.69
C TYR A 57 -15.36 -17.67 10.83
N MET A 58 -15.93 -17.94 12.00
CA MET A 58 -15.79 -17.08 13.18
C MET A 58 -14.33 -17.00 13.66
N GLN A 59 -13.60 -18.12 13.68
CA GLN A 59 -12.17 -18.13 13.99
C GLN A 59 -11.37 -17.29 12.98
N SER A 60 -11.72 -17.38 11.70
CA SER A 60 -11.06 -16.60 10.65
C SER A 60 -11.30 -15.08 10.85
N ILE A 61 -12.52 -14.68 11.22
CA ILE A 61 -12.87 -13.28 11.54
C ILE A 61 -12.01 -12.75 12.69
N GLU A 62 -11.78 -13.54 13.74
CA GLU A 62 -10.93 -13.11 14.86
C GLU A 62 -9.51 -12.79 14.40
N GLN A 63 -8.95 -13.61 13.50
CA GLN A 63 -7.63 -13.37 12.91
C GLN A 63 -7.61 -12.09 12.06
N ASP A 64 -8.67 -11.84 11.29
CA ASP A 64 -8.82 -10.62 10.49
C ASP A 64 -8.90 -9.35 11.36
N MET A 65 -9.59 -9.43 12.50
CA MET A 65 -9.61 -8.35 13.49
C MET A 65 -8.22 -8.09 14.07
N ILE A 66 -7.41 -9.14 14.29
CA ILE A 66 -6.01 -9.00 14.74
C ILE A 66 -5.17 -8.31 13.66
N LEU A 67 -5.31 -8.71 12.39
CA LEU A 67 -4.65 -8.05 11.27
C LEU A 67 -5.01 -6.56 11.22
N HIS A 68 -6.28 -6.21 11.31
CA HIS A 68 -6.72 -4.82 11.33
C HIS A 68 -6.14 -4.01 12.49
N LYS A 69 -6.08 -4.59 13.70
CA LYS A 69 -5.42 -3.96 14.85
C LYS A 69 -3.93 -3.76 14.60
N PHE A 70 -3.25 -4.75 14.01
CA PHE A 70 -1.84 -4.65 13.63
C PHE A 70 -1.61 -3.54 12.62
N LEU A 71 -2.36 -3.51 11.51
CA LEU A 71 -2.26 -2.48 10.46
C LEU A 71 -2.48 -1.07 11.03
N LYS A 72 -3.40 -0.92 11.99
CA LYS A 72 -3.65 0.35 12.69
C LYS A 72 -2.46 0.76 13.57
N ARG A 73 -1.86 -0.19 14.31
CA ARG A 73 -0.71 0.05 15.22
C ARG A 73 0.59 0.31 14.47
N PHE A 74 0.83 -0.39 13.37
CA PHE A 74 2.04 -0.26 12.54
C PHE A 74 2.24 1.17 12.01
N SER A 75 1.22 2.04 12.10
CA SER A 75 1.28 3.44 11.69
C SER A 75 1.83 3.54 10.26
N TYR A 76 1.23 2.77 9.37
CA TYR A 76 1.68 2.56 8.00
C TYR A 76 1.94 3.87 7.23
N LYS A 77 1.12 4.91 7.50
CA LYS A 77 1.31 6.26 6.96
C LYS A 77 2.68 6.86 7.33
N LYS A 78 3.18 6.63 8.55
CA LYS A 78 4.52 7.06 8.98
C LYS A 78 5.61 6.24 8.28
N TYR A 79 5.45 4.92 8.20
CA TYR A 79 6.39 4.03 7.50
C TYR A 79 6.57 4.47 6.04
N VAL A 80 5.48 4.61 5.30
CA VAL A 80 5.49 5.02 3.89
C VAL A 80 6.01 6.45 3.69
N ASN A 81 5.64 7.38 4.58
CA ASN A 81 6.20 8.74 4.52
C ASN A 81 7.70 8.78 4.81
N GLY A 82 8.27 7.77 5.47
CA GLY A 82 9.71 7.63 5.67
C GLY A 82 10.47 7.39 4.36
N PHE A 83 9.87 6.69 3.39
CA PHE A 83 10.45 6.46 2.06
C PHE A 83 10.26 7.64 1.10
N LEU A 84 9.45 8.63 1.49
CA LEU A 84 9.31 9.86 0.73
C LEU A 84 10.44 10.80 1.12
N VAL A 85 11.43 10.95 0.23
CA VAL A 85 12.52 11.92 0.36
C VAL A 85 11.95 13.28 0.80
N HIS A 86 12.61 13.93 1.76
CA HIS A 86 12.23 15.27 2.21
C HIS A 86 12.05 16.15 0.96
N ALA A 87 10.86 16.73 0.82
CA ALA A 87 10.59 17.58 -0.32
C ALA A 87 11.57 18.75 -0.24
N GLY A 88 12.56 18.80 -1.14
CA GLY A 88 13.39 19.99 -1.30
C GLY A 88 12.43 21.16 -1.41
N THR A 89 12.50 22.07 -0.44
CA THR A 89 11.54 23.16 -0.37
C THR A 89 11.78 24.05 -1.59
N LYS A 90 10.74 24.77 -2.05
CA LYS A 90 10.89 25.77 -3.13
C LYS A 90 12.00 26.80 -2.84
N TYR A 91 12.44 26.89 -1.60
CA TYR A 91 13.46 27.80 -1.09
C TYR A 91 14.86 27.17 -0.99
N ASP A 92 15.00 25.85 -1.07
CA ASP A 92 16.32 25.19 -1.00
C ASP A 92 17.18 25.43 -2.25
N ASN A 93 16.56 25.78 -3.37
CA ASN A 93 17.28 26.13 -4.60
C ASN A 93 17.16 27.63 -4.94
N ARG A 94 16.67 28.47 -4.02
CA ARG A 94 16.63 29.92 -4.21
C ARG A 94 17.90 30.56 -3.66
N GLY A 95 18.70 31.13 -4.56
CA GLY A 95 19.91 31.86 -4.25
C GLY A 95 20.86 31.78 -5.45
N HIS A 96 21.30 32.92 -5.96
CA HIS A 96 22.08 33.00 -7.20
C HIS A 96 23.46 32.31 -7.11
N ASP A 97 23.94 32.01 -5.89
CA ASP A 97 25.30 31.52 -5.62
C ASP A 97 25.36 30.34 -4.62
N ARG A 98 24.38 29.44 -4.63
CA ARG A 98 24.30 28.32 -3.65
C ARG A 98 25.27 27.14 -3.93
N LEU A 99 26.52 27.46 -4.30
CA LEU A 99 27.74 26.62 -4.39
C LEU A 99 28.21 26.26 -5.82
N LYS A 100 29.17 27.06 -6.33
CA LYS A 100 30.16 26.71 -7.36
C LYS A 100 31.25 25.76 -6.84
N THR A 101 31.02 25.01 -5.78
CA THR A 101 32.04 24.16 -5.16
C THR A 101 31.55 22.73 -5.06
N HIS A 102 32.21 21.89 -5.86
CA HIS A 102 32.25 20.43 -5.88
C HIS A 102 31.12 19.68 -6.60
N PHE A 103 31.43 19.34 -7.86
CA PHE A 103 31.05 18.12 -8.57
C PHE A 103 30.21 17.10 -7.79
N VAL A 104 28.91 16.99 -8.11
CA VAL A 104 28.24 15.69 -8.29
C VAL A 104 27.19 15.86 -9.41
N PRO A 105 27.33 15.19 -10.57
CA PRO A 105 26.38 15.25 -11.67
C PRO A 105 25.24 14.26 -11.42
N THR A 106 24.42 14.47 -10.41
CA THR A 106 23.13 13.77 -10.30
C THR A 106 22.12 14.68 -9.64
N THR A 107 21.39 15.46 -10.45
CA THR A 107 20.06 15.94 -10.04
C THR A 107 19.25 14.73 -9.56
N PRO A 108 18.83 14.64 -8.29
CA PRO A 108 17.96 13.57 -7.85
C PRO A 108 16.56 13.91 -8.37
N LYS A 109 16.26 13.56 -9.62
CA LYS A 109 14.90 13.21 -9.98
C LYS A 109 14.53 12.05 -9.04
N PHE A 110 13.55 12.28 -8.16
CA PHE A 110 12.90 11.31 -7.27
C PHE A 110 13.43 9.88 -7.43
N ARG A 111 14.39 9.46 -6.58
CA ARG A 111 14.77 8.06 -6.46
C ARG A 111 14.03 7.50 -5.25
N LEU A 112 13.26 6.44 -5.45
CA LEU A 112 12.81 5.58 -4.37
C LEU A 112 14.06 4.91 -3.79
N GLU A 113 14.36 5.08 -2.51
CA GLU A 113 15.43 4.30 -1.88
C GLU A 113 15.05 2.81 -1.96
N GLY A 114 15.95 1.99 -2.50
CA GLY A 114 15.81 0.54 -2.52
C GLY A 114 14.93 -0.07 -3.64
N ILE A 115 14.38 0.73 -4.56
CA ILE A 115 13.60 0.20 -5.70
C ILE A 115 14.23 0.68 -7.01
N GLN A 116 14.96 -0.22 -7.68
CA GLN A 116 15.31 -0.02 -9.09
C GLN A 116 14.02 -0.17 -9.91
N LEU A 117 13.45 0.95 -10.35
CA LEU A 117 12.44 0.92 -11.41
C LEU A 117 13.16 0.52 -12.70
N GLU A 118 13.03 -0.73 -13.11
CA GLU A 118 13.41 -1.14 -14.46
C GLU A 118 12.68 -0.24 -15.45
N SER A 119 13.44 0.54 -16.20
CA SER A 119 12.89 1.39 -17.23
C SER A 119 12.15 0.50 -18.23
N TRP A 120 10.83 0.63 -18.30
CA TRP A 120 10.02 0.13 -19.41
C TRP A 120 10.49 0.81 -20.72
N LYS A 121 11.61 0.35 -21.27
CA LYS A 121 12.00 0.61 -22.65
C LYS A 121 11.32 -0.46 -23.49
N LYS A 122 10.25 -0.01 -24.14
CA LYS A 122 9.60 -0.57 -25.33
C LYS A 122 10.41 -1.70 -25.99
N ASN A 123 9.92 -2.93 -25.86
CA ASN A 123 10.06 -3.91 -26.93
C ASN A 123 9.34 -3.34 -28.17
N LYS A 124 10.07 -2.56 -28.98
CA LYS A 124 9.72 -2.41 -30.40
C LYS A 124 10.29 -3.65 -31.07
N VAL A 125 9.43 -4.64 -31.27
CA VAL A 125 9.62 -5.68 -32.27
C VAL A 125 9.44 -5.01 -33.64
N LEU A 126 10.53 -4.94 -34.41
CA LEU A 126 10.55 -5.03 -35.86
C LEU A 126 11.76 -5.89 -36.22
#